data_AF-A0A445ISU8-F1
#
_entry.id   AF-A0A445ISU8-F1
#
_cell.length_a   1.000
_cell.length_b   1.000
_cell.length_c   1.000
_cell.angle_alpha   90.00
_cell.angle_beta   90.00
_cell.angle_gamma   90.00
#
_symmetry.space_group_name_H-M   'P 1'
#
loop_
_entity.id
_entity.type
_entity.pdbx_description
1 polymer ?
#
loop_
_entity_poly.entity_id
_entity_poly.type
_entity_poly.pdbx_seq_one_letter_code
_entity_poly.pdbx_strand_id
1 'polypeptide(L)'
;MSQTLGLGGVIPRFVNRSWLRNLTGSVIRVQCDEFWHMTKVLRLTTNDRVQLFNGKGSLVEGCIQNIDRTGLDFVALNDLISIPPPNTQLHVFAGFGTLKGGRADWLLEKCTELGANSVTPLLTERMPQLLGTSFGGIAACIFWYLVTVFRYKHKALVD
;
A
#
# COMPACT_ATOMS: atom_id res chain seq x y z
N MET A 1 -2.82 34.07 -1.85
CA MET A 1 -3.20 33.22 -3.00
C MET A 1 -2.18 32.08 -3.06
N SER A 2 -2.48 30.97 -2.39
CA SER A 2 -1.53 29.86 -2.28
C SER A 2 -1.45 29.13 -3.61
N GLN A 3 -0.23 28.96 -4.11
CA GLN A 3 0.08 28.36 -5.39
C GLN A 3 -0.23 26.86 -5.35
N THR A 4 -1.19 26.42 -6.15
CA THR A 4 -1.35 25.01 -6.52
C THR A 4 -0.26 24.66 -7.52
N LEU A 5 0.86 24.09 -7.06
CA LEU A 5 1.94 23.55 -7.89
C LEU A 5 2.40 22.25 -7.21
N GLY A 6 2.39 21.06 -7.81
CA GLY A 6 1.96 20.65 -9.13
C GLY A 6 2.00 19.12 -9.18
N LEU A 7 0.87 18.53 -9.49
CA LEU A 7 0.66 17.19 -10.03
C LEU A 7 -0.68 17.35 -10.76
N GLY A 8 -0.75 17.13 -12.07
CA GLY A 8 -1.93 17.47 -12.88
C GLY A 8 -3.21 16.86 -12.32
N GLY A 9 -3.98 17.62 -11.53
CA GLY A 9 -5.27 17.22 -10.96
C GLY A 9 -5.28 15.99 -10.02
N VAL A 10 -4.18 15.27 -9.83
CA VAL A 10 -4.16 14.03 -9.03
C VAL A 10 -3.90 14.35 -7.57
N ILE A 11 -4.87 14.01 -6.72
CA ILE A 11 -4.77 14.15 -5.26
C ILE A 11 -3.91 12.99 -4.73
N PRO A 12 -2.82 13.25 -3.96
CA PRO A 12 -1.95 12.21 -3.45
C PRO A 12 -2.67 11.34 -2.40
N ARG A 13 -2.43 10.03 -2.45
CA ARG A 13 -3.05 9.01 -1.58
C ARG A 13 -2.05 8.42 -0.61
N PHE A 14 -2.48 8.21 0.62
CA PHE A 14 -1.64 7.70 1.69
C PHE A 14 -2.38 6.67 2.55
N VAL A 15 -1.66 5.64 3.00
CA VAL A 15 -2.26 4.56 3.77
C VAL A 15 -2.35 4.95 5.24
N ASN A 16 -3.55 4.95 5.81
CA ASN A 16 -3.74 5.07 7.25
C ASN A 16 -4.29 3.76 7.82
N ARG A 17 -3.48 3.07 8.63
CA ARG A 17 -3.84 1.79 9.23
C ARG A 17 -4.76 1.93 10.45
N SER A 18 -4.88 3.14 11.00
CA SER A 18 -5.84 3.44 12.05
C SER A 18 -7.25 3.37 11.50
N TRP A 19 -8.21 3.01 12.34
CA TRP A 19 -9.59 2.81 11.90
C TRP A 19 -10.20 4.13 11.39
N LEU A 20 -10.40 4.24 10.07
CA LEU A 20 -11.21 5.31 9.48
C LEU A 20 -12.67 5.04 9.86
N ARG A 21 -13.18 5.75 10.87
CA ARG A 21 -14.64 5.83 11.12
C ARG A 21 -15.20 7.00 10.34
N ASN A 22 -16.52 7.11 10.24
CA ASN A 22 -17.14 8.32 9.71
C ASN A 22 -16.77 9.47 10.66
N LEU A 23 -15.90 10.34 10.17
CA LEU A 23 -15.12 11.30 10.95
C LEU A 23 -15.22 12.69 10.29
N THR A 24 -16.31 12.97 9.58
CA THR A 24 -16.52 14.25 8.91
C THR A 24 -16.34 15.39 9.93
N GLY A 25 -15.35 16.27 9.70
CA GLY A 25 -14.95 17.33 10.63
C GLY A 25 -14.08 16.92 11.81
N SER A 26 -13.73 15.64 11.97
CA SER A 26 -12.82 15.16 13.01
C SER A 26 -11.35 15.20 12.54
N VAL A 27 -10.45 15.43 13.48
CA VAL A 27 -9.01 15.48 13.23
C VAL A 27 -8.42 14.07 13.32
N ILE A 28 -7.72 13.65 12.27
CA ILE A 28 -6.96 12.40 12.22
C ILE A 28 -5.47 12.74 12.28
N ARG A 29 -4.78 12.19 13.26
CA ARG A 29 -3.34 12.35 13.39
C ARG A 29 -2.60 11.35 12.50
N VAL A 30 -1.74 11.85 11.60
CA VAL A 30 -0.83 11.04 10.78
C VAL A 30 0.59 11.15 11.33
N GLN A 31 1.26 10.01 11.51
CA GLN A 31 2.58 9.90 12.14
C GLN A 31 3.48 8.92 11.36
N CYS A 32 4.73 8.80 11.81
CA CYS A 32 5.72 7.84 11.31
C CYS A 32 6.02 8.00 9.79
N ASP A 33 6.02 6.90 9.05
CA ASP A 33 6.51 6.85 7.66
C ASP A 33 5.67 7.74 6.73
N GLU A 34 4.35 7.72 6.89
CA GLU A 34 3.43 8.52 6.07
C GLU A 34 3.62 10.02 6.32
N PHE A 35 3.82 10.41 7.58
CA PHE A 35 4.14 11.80 7.93
C PHE A 35 5.45 12.26 7.27
N TRP A 36 6.48 11.41 7.29
CA TRP A 36 7.76 11.71 6.65
C TRP A 36 7.62 11.78 5.13
N HIS A 37 6.87 10.85 4.53
CA HIS A 37 6.63 10.84 3.09
C HIS A 37 5.88 12.10 2.63
N MET A 38 4.81 12.49 3.34
CA MET A 38 4.04 13.71 3.07
C MET A 38 4.91 14.98 3.16
N THR A 39 5.68 15.15 4.24
CA THR A 39 6.33 16.43 4.54
C THR A 39 7.76 16.56 4.00
N LYS A 40 8.50 15.46 3.88
CA LYS A 40 9.92 15.48 3.45
C LYS A 40 10.09 15.10 1.99
N VAL A 41 9.34 14.11 1.51
CA VAL A 41 9.44 13.64 0.12
C VAL A 41 8.56 14.51 -0.77
N LEU A 42 7.26 14.56 -0.49
CA LEU A 42 6.29 15.31 -1.30
C LEU A 42 6.19 16.79 -0.92
N ARG A 43 6.75 17.17 0.24
CA ARG A 43 6.83 18.57 0.72
C ARG A 43 5.46 19.24 0.85
N LEU A 44 4.45 18.47 1.22
CA LEU A 44 3.10 18.97 1.47
C LEU A 44 3.08 19.92 2.68
N THR A 45 2.20 20.90 2.61
CA THR A 45 2.04 22.01 3.55
C THR A 45 0.59 22.09 4.03
N THR A 46 0.31 23.00 4.97
CA THR A 46 -1.05 23.21 5.44
C THR A 46 -1.96 23.68 4.29
N ASN A 47 -3.20 23.22 4.32
CA ASN A 47 -4.25 23.36 3.30
C ASN A 47 -4.06 22.50 2.03
N ASP A 48 -2.97 21.73 1.90
CA ASP A 48 -2.85 20.77 0.80
C ASP A 48 -3.87 19.64 0.96
N ARG A 49 -4.47 19.24 -0.17
CA ARG A 49 -5.45 18.14 -0.22
C ARG A 49 -4.76 16.81 -0.34
N VAL A 50 -5.22 15.84 0.43
CA VAL A 50 -4.74 14.47 0.42
C VAL A 50 -5.89 13.52 0.60
N GLN A 51 -5.70 12.26 0.18
CA GLN A 51 -6.63 11.18 0.41
C GLN A 51 -6.01 10.15 1.37
N LEU A 52 -6.76 9.75 2.39
CA LEU A 52 -6.37 8.66 3.28
C LEU A 52 -7.22 7.42 2.99
N PHE A 53 -6.59 6.25 2.93
CA PHE A 53 -7.28 4.97 2.74
C PHE A 53 -6.79 3.90 3.73
N ASN A 54 -7.64 2.91 4.02
CA ASN A 54 -7.35 1.85 5.01
C ASN A 54 -6.96 0.48 4.39
N GLY A 55 -6.89 0.42 3.06
CA GLY A 55 -6.62 -0.82 2.30
C GLY A 55 -7.71 -1.89 2.44
N LYS A 56 -8.92 -1.50 2.87
CA LYS A 56 -10.12 -2.36 2.97
C LYS A 56 -11.30 -1.78 2.18
N GLY A 57 -11.04 -0.91 1.21
CA GLY A 57 -12.06 -0.24 0.43
C GLY A 57 -12.71 0.95 1.13
N SER A 58 -12.04 1.60 2.09
CA SER A 58 -12.48 2.90 2.62
C SER A 58 -11.47 3.99 2.31
N LEU A 59 -11.96 5.10 1.76
CA LEU A 59 -11.19 6.26 1.32
C LEU A 59 -11.84 7.54 1.87
N VAL A 60 -11.04 8.50 2.32
CA VAL A 60 -11.53 9.82 2.73
C VAL A 60 -10.64 10.90 2.15
N GLU A 61 -11.25 11.93 1.56
CA GLU A 61 -10.55 13.14 1.12
C GLU A 61 -10.58 14.20 2.23
N GLY A 62 -9.46 14.88 2.40
CA GLY A 62 -9.33 15.95 3.37
C GLY A 62 -8.16 16.87 3.10
N CYS A 63 -7.88 17.75 4.05
CA CYS A 63 -6.74 18.66 3.98
C CYS A 63 -5.87 18.58 5.24
N ILE A 64 -4.61 18.98 5.08
CA ILE A 64 -3.67 19.12 6.19
C ILE A 64 -3.98 20.41 6.93
N GLN A 65 -4.45 20.32 8.17
CA GLN A 65 -4.76 21.49 8.99
C GLN A 65 -3.52 22.03 9.71
N ASN A 66 -2.71 21.13 10.28
CA ASN A 66 -1.54 21.51 11.06
C ASN A 66 -0.41 20.49 10.88
N ILE A 67 0.84 20.95 11.04
CA ILE A 67 2.04 20.13 10.95
C ILE A 67 2.94 20.50 12.11
N ASP A 68 3.38 19.51 12.89
CA ASP A 68 4.40 19.69 13.92
C ASP A 68 5.53 18.67 13.80
N ARG A 69 6.41 18.59 14.80
CA ARG A 69 7.60 17.74 14.76
C ARG A 69 7.30 16.23 14.83
N THR A 70 6.12 15.85 15.29
CA THR A 70 5.74 14.47 15.62
C THR A 70 4.67 13.91 14.68
N GLY A 71 4.09 14.74 13.82
CA GLY A 71 3.01 14.35 12.94
C GLY A 71 2.30 15.53 12.28
N LEU A 72 1.24 15.22 11.55
CA LEU A 72 0.33 16.20 10.97
C LEU A 72 -1.12 15.85 11.27
N ASP A 73 -1.94 16.89 11.30
CA ASP A 73 -3.37 16.82 11.57
C ASP A 73 -4.11 16.92 10.24
N PHE A 74 -4.80 15.83 9.89
CA PHE A 74 -5.67 15.73 8.73
C PHE A 74 -7.12 15.99 9.15
N VAL A 75 -7.85 16.79 8.37
CA VAL A 75 -9.28 17.01 8.57
C VAL A 75 -10.04 16.50 7.35
N ALA A 76 -10.98 15.59 7.57
CA ALA A 76 -11.86 15.08 6.53
C ALA A 76 -12.79 16.18 6.01
N LEU A 77 -12.78 16.40 4.70
CA LEU A 77 -13.64 17.38 4.02
C LEU A 77 -14.97 16.76 3.59
N ASN A 78 -14.96 15.46 3.32
CA ASN A 78 -16.10 14.70 2.80
C ASN A 78 -16.32 13.46 3.65
N ASP A 79 -17.50 12.85 3.50
CA ASP A 79 -17.81 11.56 4.12
C ASP A 79 -16.92 10.44 3.56
N LEU A 80 -16.80 9.37 4.35
CA LEU A 80 -16.05 8.18 3.97
C LEU A 80 -16.63 7.55 2.69
N ILE A 81 -15.80 7.43 1.66
CA ILE A 81 -16.13 6.77 0.41
C ILE A 81 -15.84 5.27 0.57
N SER A 82 -16.84 4.43 0.30
CA SER A 82 -16.65 2.98 0.24
C SER A 82 -16.41 2.56 -1.21
N ILE A 83 -15.23 1.99 -1.46
CA ILE A 83 -14.84 1.42 -2.75
C ILE A 83 -15.09 -0.08 -2.67
N PRO A 84 -16.02 -0.64 -3.48
CA PRO A 84 -16.23 -2.08 -3.52
C PRO A 84 -14.99 -2.76 -4.10
N PRO A 85 -14.67 -3.99 -3.66
CA PRO A 85 -13.61 -4.76 -4.27
C PRO A 85 -13.89 -4.97 -5.77
N PRO A 86 -12.86 -5.04 -6.62
CA PRO A 86 -13.06 -5.27 -8.05
C PRO A 86 -13.84 -6.57 -8.28
N ASN A 87 -14.76 -6.55 -9.26
CA ASN A 87 -15.60 -7.70 -9.61
C ASN A 87 -14.79 -8.90 -10.12
N THR A 88 -13.55 -8.67 -10.59
CA THR A 88 -12.68 -9.71 -11.11
C THR A 88 -11.64 -10.08 -10.07
N GLN A 89 -11.56 -11.37 -9.73
CA GLN A 89 -10.51 -11.88 -8.85
C GLN A 89 -9.37 -12.47 -9.69
N LEU A 90 -8.22 -11.79 -9.72
CA LEU A 90 -7.06 -12.25 -10.46
C LEU A 90 -6.15 -13.08 -9.53
N HIS A 91 -6.14 -14.40 -9.72
CA HIS A 91 -5.23 -15.30 -9.01
C HIS A 91 -4.02 -15.62 -9.88
N VAL A 92 -2.83 -15.17 -9.47
CA VAL A 92 -1.60 -15.37 -10.22
C VAL A 92 -0.89 -16.62 -9.71
N PHE A 93 -0.68 -17.60 -10.59
CA PHE A 93 0.15 -18.77 -10.31
C PHE A 93 1.50 -18.57 -11.01
N ALA A 94 2.56 -18.37 -10.25
CA ALA A 94 3.85 -17.96 -10.78
C ALA A 94 4.89 -19.07 -10.61
N GLY A 95 5.27 -19.71 -11.72
CA GLY A 95 6.42 -20.59 -11.80
C GLY A 95 7.67 -19.81 -12.16
N PHE A 96 8.68 -19.84 -11.31
CA PHE A 96 9.95 -19.14 -11.52
C PHE A 96 11.10 -19.97 -10.98
N GLY A 97 12.31 -19.76 -11.52
CA GLY A 97 13.54 -20.38 -11.02
C GLY A 97 14.09 -19.61 -9.80
N THR A 98 15.29 -19.04 -9.92
CA THR A 98 15.88 -18.21 -8.87
C THR A 98 15.15 -16.87 -8.70
N LEU A 99 14.65 -16.58 -7.50
CA LEU A 99 14.22 -15.22 -7.10
C LEU A 99 15.36 -14.40 -6.45
N LYS A 100 16.56 -14.44 -7.03
CA LYS A 100 17.70 -13.66 -6.52
C LYS A 100 17.69 -12.24 -7.09
N GLY A 101 18.22 -11.29 -6.30
CA GLY A 101 18.46 -9.91 -6.73
C GLY A 101 17.18 -9.09 -6.94
N GLY A 102 16.25 -9.12 -5.97
CA GLY A 102 15.04 -8.28 -6.00
C GLY A 102 13.95 -8.72 -6.97
N ARG A 103 14.13 -9.83 -7.71
CA ARG A 103 13.10 -10.36 -8.63
C ARG A 103 11.81 -10.77 -7.91
N ALA A 104 11.91 -11.23 -6.66
CA ALA A 104 10.74 -11.47 -5.82
C ALA A 104 9.93 -10.19 -5.62
N ASP A 105 10.61 -9.11 -5.22
CA ASP A 105 9.98 -7.82 -4.94
C ASP A 105 9.34 -7.20 -6.18
N TRP A 106 10.02 -7.34 -7.33
CA TRP A 106 9.51 -6.91 -8.63
C TRP A 106 8.27 -7.71 -9.04
N LEU A 107 8.29 -9.04 -8.91
CA LEU A 107 7.12 -9.88 -9.21
C LEU A 107 5.92 -9.47 -8.35
N LEU A 108 6.13 -9.31 -7.05
CA LEU A 108 5.08 -8.91 -6.13
C LEU A 108 4.53 -7.51 -6.45
N GLU A 109 5.39 -6.57 -6.82
CA GLU A 109 4.99 -5.25 -7.28
C GLU A 109 4.10 -5.34 -8.52
N LYS A 110 4.51 -6.09 -9.55
CA LYS A 110 3.73 -6.20 -10.80
C LYS A 110 2.43 -6.96 -10.62
N CYS A 111 2.41 -8.01 -9.82
CA CYS A 111 1.15 -8.67 -9.45
C CYS A 111 0.22 -7.71 -8.73
N THR A 112 0.75 -6.82 -7.89
CA THR A 112 -0.05 -5.85 -7.15
C THR A 112 -0.61 -4.77 -8.08
N GLU A 113 0.22 -4.19 -8.94
CA GLU A 113 -0.19 -3.20 -9.95
C GLU A 113 -1.26 -3.73 -10.91
N LEU A 114 -1.21 -5.03 -11.24
CA LEU A 114 -2.20 -5.69 -12.09
C LEU A 114 -3.50 -6.06 -11.34
N GLY A 115 -3.60 -5.76 -10.05
CA GLY A 115 -4.79 -6.06 -9.25
C GLY A 115 -4.94 -7.55 -8.92
N ALA A 116 -3.84 -8.31 -8.83
CA ALA A 116 -3.91 -9.71 -8.40
C ALA A 116 -4.47 -9.80 -6.98
N ASN A 117 -5.42 -10.68 -6.70
CA ASN A 117 -5.91 -10.90 -5.33
C ASN A 117 -5.01 -11.87 -4.55
N SER A 118 -4.29 -12.72 -5.27
CA SER A 118 -3.31 -13.63 -4.67
C SER A 118 -2.20 -13.96 -5.65
N VAL A 119 -1.01 -14.21 -5.11
CA VAL A 119 0.11 -14.78 -5.85
C VAL A 119 0.49 -16.10 -5.21
N THR A 120 0.38 -17.18 -5.98
CA THR A 120 0.72 -18.54 -5.58
C THR A 120 1.98 -18.97 -6.33
N PRO A 121 3.14 -19.08 -5.64
CA PRO A 121 4.34 -19.54 -6.29
C PRO A 121 4.26 -21.05 -6.57
N LEU A 122 4.68 -21.46 -7.77
CA LEU A 122 4.75 -22.86 -8.17
C LEU A 122 6.17 -23.40 -7.95
N LEU A 123 6.28 -24.50 -7.21
CA LEU A 123 7.52 -25.24 -7.07
C LEU A 123 7.74 -26.09 -8.32
N THR A 124 8.84 -25.87 -9.03
CA THR A 124 9.20 -26.60 -10.25
C THR A 124 10.56 -27.28 -10.09
N GLU A 125 10.87 -28.27 -10.91
CA GLU A 125 12.14 -29.02 -10.82
C GLU A 125 13.39 -28.12 -10.97
N ARG A 126 13.27 -26.99 -11.67
CA ARG A 126 14.37 -26.05 -11.93
C ARG A 126 14.50 -24.93 -10.89
N MET A 127 13.75 -25.01 -9.80
CA MET A 127 13.86 -24.09 -8.67
C MET A 127 15.07 -24.49 -7.82
N PRO A 128 16.10 -23.63 -7.68
CA PRO A 128 17.24 -24.00 -6.87
C PRO A 128 16.82 -24.14 -5.42
N GLN A 129 17.03 -25.33 -4.88
CA GLN A 129 17.02 -25.58 -3.45
C GLN A 129 18.02 -24.61 -2.82
N LEU A 130 17.52 -23.60 -2.12
CA LEU A 130 18.37 -22.79 -1.24
C LEU A 130 18.75 -23.71 -0.06
N LEU A 131 19.86 -24.42 -0.22
CA LEU A 131 20.63 -25.21 0.75
C LEU A 131 19.97 -25.46 2.14
N GLY A 132 19.59 -26.73 2.39
CA GLY A 132 19.89 -27.36 3.68
C GLY A 132 18.77 -27.64 4.67
N THR A 133 17.48 -27.48 4.33
CA THR A 133 16.41 -28.01 5.20
C THR A 133 15.39 -28.80 4.41
N SER A 134 14.81 -29.80 5.09
CA SER A 134 13.85 -30.76 4.55
C SER A 134 12.81 -30.10 3.63
N PHE A 135 12.40 -30.85 2.61
CA PHE A 135 11.48 -30.48 1.53
C PHE A 135 10.17 -29.76 1.95
N GLY A 136 9.85 -29.67 3.26
CA GLY A 136 8.68 -28.95 3.79
C GLY A 136 8.92 -27.50 4.26
N GLY A 137 10.15 -27.05 4.51
CA GLY A 137 10.40 -25.79 5.22
C GLY A 137 10.57 -24.54 4.34
N ILE A 138 11.38 -24.62 3.28
CA ILE A 138 11.82 -23.42 2.53
C ILE A 138 10.84 -23.04 1.42
N ALA A 139 10.23 -24.03 0.75
CA ALA A 139 9.11 -23.78 -0.15
C ALA A 139 7.97 -23.10 0.60
N ALA A 140 7.72 -23.51 1.85
CA ALA A 140 6.81 -22.81 2.75
C ALA A 140 7.32 -21.41 3.10
N CYS A 141 8.59 -21.18 3.42
CA CYS A 141 9.11 -19.82 3.70
C CYS A 141 8.98 -18.86 2.51
N ILE A 142 9.31 -19.28 1.28
CA ILE A 142 9.15 -18.43 0.07
C ILE A 142 7.66 -18.22 -0.22
N PHE A 143 6.84 -19.25 -0.05
CA PHE A 143 5.39 -19.16 -0.16
C PHE A 143 4.82 -18.16 0.85
N TRP A 144 5.17 -18.29 2.14
CA TRP A 144 4.73 -17.40 3.20
C TRP A 144 5.32 -16.00 3.08
N TYR A 145 6.56 -15.84 2.61
CA TYR A 145 7.16 -14.54 2.32
C TYR A 145 6.41 -13.83 1.18
N LEU A 146 6.21 -14.51 0.04
CA LEU A 146 5.47 -13.93 -1.08
C LEU A 146 4.02 -13.64 -0.69
N VAL A 147 3.33 -14.54 0.02
CA VAL A 147 1.95 -14.30 0.50
C VAL A 147 1.89 -13.14 1.51
N THR A 148 2.84 -13.04 2.44
CA THR A 148 2.86 -11.99 3.47
C THR A 148 3.22 -10.64 2.86
N VAL A 149 4.26 -10.58 2.03
CA VAL A 149 4.69 -9.35 1.36
C VAL A 149 3.68 -8.94 0.30
N PHE A 150 3.03 -9.88 -0.40
CA PHE A 150 1.91 -9.57 -1.27
C PHE A 150 0.75 -8.98 -0.50
N ARG A 151 0.32 -9.59 0.61
CA ARG A 151 -0.73 -9.02 1.46
C ARG A 151 -0.35 -7.64 2.01
N TYR A 152 0.92 -7.41 2.29
CA TYR A 152 1.41 -6.11 2.75
C TYR A 152 1.42 -5.05 1.63
N LYS A 153 1.95 -5.40 0.44
CA LYS A 153 2.01 -4.52 -0.74
C LYS A 153 0.64 -4.30 -1.38
N HIS A 154 -0.15 -5.35 -1.56
CA HIS A 154 -1.53 -5.26 -2.07
C HIS A 154 -2.38 -4.31 -1.25
N LYS A 155 -2.23 -4.36 0.08
CA LYS A 155 -2.96 -3.47 0.98
C LYS A 155 -2.46 -2.01 0.96
N ALA A 156 -1.26 -1.78 0.43
CA ALA A 156 -0.65 -0.45 0.32
C ALA A 156 -0.75 0.16 -1.09
N LEU A 157 -1.01 -0.64 -2.13
CA LEU A 157 -0.91 -0.22 -3.54
C LEU A 157 -2.16 -0.46 -4.38
N VAL A 158 -3.07 -1.37 -3.98
CA VAL A 158 -4.33 -1.59 -4.72
C VAL A 158 -5.37 -0.57 -4.26
N ASP A 159 -5.08 0.72 -4.39
CA ASP A 159 -6.03 1.83 -4.71
C ASP A 159 -5.43 3.23 -4.44
#